data_AF-A0A0S8F1E9-F1
#
_entry.id   AF-A0A0S8F1E9-F1
#
_cell.length_a   1.000
_cell.length_b   1.000
_cell.length_c   1.000
_cell.angle_alpha   90.00
_cell.angle_beta   90.00
_cell.angle_gamma   90.00
#
_symmetry.space_group_name_H-M   'P 1'
#
loop_
_entity.id
_entity.type
_entity.pdbx_description
1 polymer ?
#
loop_
_entity_poly.entity_id
_entity_poly.type
_entity_poly.pdbx_seq_one_letter_code
_entity_poly.pdbx_strand_id
1 'polypeptide(L)'
;MRCLTFAFVLLAACAKTEPSVQDPLDYLQVGVDPRQEAAASIVDLERHGFVVGRRIEEASYVAFDAARNGDTTVRVITSRGVALSVQAPDVRWPERLWVELAPDPRPDFNRDAQRDVVVAMRERDRTCLAWAEISAEGFASEVFRPRVEWGDFPCVLEIDPSWPRLVLEVSVPDVPDARVQLPIKASARNWVLDRSASTAAHWDEEIARRQQTLKTFEMRGNVRGAERVRNELVWLEQLRNGQEPVLEPAEDGEEAR
;
A
#
# COMPACT_ATOMS: atom_id res chain seq x y z
N MET A 1 32.05 -24.87 -61.98
CA MET A 1 32.77 -24.35 -60.79
C MET A 1 32.04 -23.12 -60.29
N ARG A 2 31.86 -23.05 -58.96
CA ARG A 2 31.32 -21.96 -58.13
C ARG A 2 29.79 -21.90 -57.94
N CYS A 3 29.38 -22.57 -56.86
CA CYS A 3 28.26 -22.26 -56.00
C CYS A 3 28.21 -20.77 -55.64
N LEU A 4 27.01 -20.20 -55.63
CA LEU A 4 26.67 -19.10 -54.73
C LEU A 4 25.24 -19.30 -54.25
N THR A 5 25.17 -19.94 -53.09
CA THR A 5 24.01 -20.12 -52.23
C THR A 5 23.64 -18.76 -51.66
N PHE A 6 22.51 -18.17 -52.07
CA PHE A 6 21.95 -17.01 -51.37
C PHE A 6 20.99 -17.52 -50.31
N ALA A 7 21.40 -17.33 -49.05
CA ALA A 7 20.74 -17.85 -47.87
C ALA A 7 19.35 -17.21 -47.69
N PHE A 8 18.40 -18.10 -47.47
CA PHE A 8 17.04 -17.85 -47.03
C PHE A 8 17.10 -17.41 -45.56
N VAL A 9 17.06 -16.10 -45.29
CA VAL A 9 16.91 -15.58 -43.92
C VAL A 9 15.42 -15.44 -43.64
N LEU A 10 14.81 -16.54 -43.19
CA LEU A 10 13.53 -16.54 -42.49
C LEU A 10 13.77 -15.91 -41.11
N LEU A 11 13.49 -14.61 -40.98
CA LEU A 11 13.23 -14.00 -39.69
C LEU A 11 11.85 -14.47 -39.20
N ALA A 12 11.79 -15.73 -38.76
CA ALA A 12 10.73 -16.19 -37.87
C ALA A 12 11.00 -15.54 -36.51
N ALA A 13 10.58 -14.28 -36.38
CA ALA A 13 10.36 -13.68 -35.08
C ALA A 13 9.23 -14.49 -34.43
N CYS A 14 9.60 -15.50 -33.65
CA CYS A 14 8.74 -16.04 -32.61
C CYS A 14 8.54 -14.91 -31.59
N ALA A 15 7.66 -13.97 -31.91
CA ALA A 15 6.94 -13.22 -30.91
C ALA A 15 6.12 -14.26 -30.16
N LYS A 16 6.72 -14.79 -29.09
CA LYS A 16 5.99 -15.52 -28.07
C LYS A 16 5.10 -14.45 -27.46
N THR A 17 3.89 -14.31 -27.99
CA THR A 17 2.84 -13.58 -27.32
C THR A 17 2.71 -14.29 -25.99
N GLU A 18 3.28 -13.70 -24.93
CA GLU A 18 2.91 -14.09 -23.58
C GLU A 18 1.38 -14.08 -23.57
N PRO A 19 0.71 -15.18 -23.22
CA PRO A 19 -0.72 -15.12 -23.08
C PRO A 19 -0.96 -13.99 -22.08
N SER A 20 -1.64 -12.94 -22.51
CA SER A 20 -2.26 -12.02 -21.57
C SER A 20 -3.10 -12.95 -20.69
N VAL A 21 -2.65 -13.19 -19.47
CA VAL A 21 -3.47 -13.80 -18.44
C VAL A 21 -4.50 -12.72 -18.14
N GLN A 22 -5.51 -12.62 -19.02
CA GLN A 22 -6.74 -11.91 -18.70
C GLN A 22 -7.29 -12.71 -17.53
N ASP A 23 -7.34 -12.08 -16.36
CA ASP A 23 -8.03 -12.66 -15.22
C ASP A 23 -9.49 -12.85 -15.69
N PRO A 24 -10.03 -14.08 -15.68
CA PRO A 24 -11.42 -14.32 -16.05
C PRO A 24 -12.44 -13.57 -15.16
N LEU A 25 -11.97 -12.81 -14.16
CA LEU A 25 -12.75 -11.95 -13.28
C LEU A 25 -12.60 -10.44 -13.56
N ASP A 26 -11.92 -10.04 -14.64
CA ASP A 26 -11.88 -8.65 -15.13
C ASP A 26 -13.22 -8.14 -15.70
N TYR A 27 -14.31 -8.93 -15.61
CA TYR A 27 -15.65 -8.48 -15.99
C TYR A 27 -16.29 -7.66 -14.86
N LEU A 28 -16.33 -6.33 -15.04
CA LEU A 28 -17.12 -5.44 -14.19
C LEU A 28 -18.61 -5.76 -14.31
N GLN A 29 -19.16 -6.43 -13.30
CA GLN A 29 -20.61 -6.51 -13.09
C GLN A 29 -21.04 -5.39 -12.15
N VAL A 30 -21.85 -4.45 -12.67
CA VAL A 30 -22.38 -3.33 -11.89
C VAL A 30 -23.80 -3.68 -11.41
N GLY A 31 -24.12 -3.38 -10.16
CA GLY A 31 -25.43 -3.62 -9.55
C GLY A 31 -25.56 -4.97 -8.85
N VAL A 32 -24.45 -5.56 -8.41
CA VAL A 32 -24.43 -6.86 -7.71
C VAL A 32 -24.71 -6.71 -6.22
N ASP A 33 -25.19 -7.78 -5.59
CA ASP A 33 -25.18 -7.90 -4.12
C ASP A 33 -23.75 -8.29 -3.68
N PRO A 34 -23.05 -7.44 -2.91
CA PRO A 34 -21.67 -7.71 -2.51
C PRO A 34 -21.48 -9.06 -1.81
N ARG A 35 -22.49 -9.53 -1.07
CA ARG A 35 -22.39 -10.80 -0.33
C ARG A 35 -22.47 -12.00 -1.26
N GLN A 36 -23.36 -11.94 -2.24
CA GLN A 36 -23.54 -13.00 -3.24
C GLN A 36 -22.33 -13.05 -4.18
N GLU A 37 -21.86 -11.89 -4.63
CA GLU A 37 -20.68 -11.79 -5.49
C GLU A 37 -19.42 -12.28 -4.76
N ALA A 38 -19.25 -11.92 -3.48
CA ALA A 38 -18.16 -12.45 -2.67
C ALA A 38 -18.25 -13.97 -2.47
N ALA A 39 -19.45 -14.52 -2.23
CA ALA A 39 -19.62 -15.96 -2.13
C ALA A 39 -19.27 -16.68 -3.44
N ALA A 40 -19.67 -16.13 -4.60
CA ALA A 40 -19.32 -16.67 -5.90
C ALA A 40 -17.81 -16.62 -6.16
N SER A 41 -17.17 -15.47 -5.88
CA SER A 41 -15.72 -15.28 -5.98
C SER A 41 -14.95 -16.25 -5.09
N ILE A 42 -15.40 -16.49 -3.86
CA ILE A 42 -14.79 -17.43 -2.93
C ILE A 42 -14.88 -18.86 -3.47
N VAL A 43 -16.05 -19.29 -3.93
CA VAL A 43 -16.21 -20.63 -4.52
C VAL A 43 -15.29 -20.82 -5.72
N ASP A 44 -15.13 -19.80 -6.55
CA ASP A 44 -14.21 -19.86 -7.69
C ASP A 44 -12.75 -19.98 -7.25
N LEU A 45 -12.31 -19.18 -6.28
CA LEU A 45 -10.97 -19.25 -5.71
C LEU A 45 -10.68 -20.63 -5.08
N GLU A 46 -11.62 -21.18 -4.32
CA GLU A 46 -11.52 -22.51 -3.72
C GLU A 46 -11.40 -23.61 -4.78
N ARG A 47 -12.13 -23.52 -5.89
CA ARG A 47 -11.97 -24.44 -7.04
C ARG A 47 -10.57 -24.39 -7.64
N HIS A 48 -9.90 -23.25 -7.56
CA HIS A 48 -8.53 -23.06 -8.01
C HIS A 48 -7.48 -23.33 -6.92
N GLY A 49 -7.90 -23.90 -5.78
CA GLY A 49 -7.02 -24.36 -4.70
C GLY A 49 -6.62 -23.27 -3.71
N PHE A 50 -7.22 -22.09 -3.77
CA PHE A 50 -7.06 -21.09 -2.72
C PHE A 50 -7.83 -21.47 -1.46
N VAL A 51 -7.27 -21.14 -0.31
CA VAL A 51 -7.93 -21.21 0.99
C VAL A 51 -8.26 -19.79 1.41
N VAL A 52 -9.54 -19.52 1.67
CA VAL A 52 -9.97 -18.22 2.22
C VAL A 52 -9.58 -18.13 3.68
N GLY A 53 -8.93 -17.02 4.06
CA GLY A 53 -8.59 -16.72 5.44
C GLY A 53 -9.68 -15.86 6.08
N ARG A 54 -9.42 -14.56 6.20
CA ARG A 54 -10.37 -13.63 6.83
C ARG A 54 -11.45 -13.22 5.84
N ARG A 55 -12.67 -13.07 6.34
CA ARG A 55 -13.81 -12.43 5.65
C ARG A 55 -14.39 -11.34 6.54
N ILE A 56 -14.63 -10.18 5.96
CA ILE A 56 -15.17 -8.99 6.60
C ILE A 56 -16.42 -8.60 5.82
N GLU A 57 -17.53 -8.41 6.54
CA GLU A 57 -18.75 -7.87 5.96
C GLU A 57 -19.09 -6.56 6.63
N GLU A 58 -19.21 -5.52 5.81
CA GLU A 58 -19.73 -4.22 6.20
C GLU A 58 -21.04 -3.96 5.44
N ALA A 59 -21.64 -2.78 5.63
CA ALA A 59 -22.91 -2.44 4.99
C ALA A 59 -22.80 -2.39 3.46
N SER A 60 -21.77 -1.73 2.92
CA SER A 60 -21.60 -1.49 1.48
C SER A 60 -20.63 -2.45 0.77
N TYR A 61 -19.87 -3.26 1.51
CA TYR A 61 -18.84 -4.12 0.93
C TYR A 61 -18.61 -5.43 1.70
N VAL A 62 -17.99 -6.38 1.00
CA VAL A 62 -17.38 -7.58 1.59
C VAL A 62 -15.91 -7.61 1.19
N ALA A 63 -15.02 -7.78 2.15
CA ALA A 63 -13.59 -7.97 1.91
C ALA A 63 -13.17 -9.36 2.37
N PHE A 64 -12.26 -10.01 1.64
CA PHE A 64 -11.66 -11.27 2.09
C PHE A 64 -10.22 -11.42 1.60
N ASP A 65 -9.44 -12.22 2.31
CA ASP A 65 -8.14 -12.70 1.86
C ASP A 65 -8.16 -14.19 1.53
N ALA A 66 -7.27 -14.60 0.63
CA ALA A 66 -7.09 -15.99 0.26
C ALA A 66 -5.63 -16.29 -0.09
N ALA A 67 -5.21 -17.54 0.15
CA ALA A 67 -3.83 -17.98 -0.07
C ALA A 67 -3.74 -19.35 -0.76
N ARG A 68 -2.71 -19.54 -1.59
CA ARG A 68 -2.39 -20.81 -2.26
C ARG A 68 -0.89 -20.92 -2.58
N ASN A 69 -0.18 -21.87 -1.98
CA ASN A 69 1.21 -22.19 -2.34
C ASN A 69 2.17 -20.97 -2.42
N GLY A 70 1.96 -19.95 -1.59
CA GLY A 70 2.73 -18.70 -1.63
C GLY A 70 2.06 -17.55 -2.40
N ASP A 71 1.06 -17.84 -3.24
CA ASP A 71 0.19 -16.83 -3.84
C ASP A 71 -0.79 -16.33 -2.76
N THR A 72 -1.01 -15.03 -2.71
CA THR A 72 -2.01 -14.39 -1.85
C THR A 72 -2.78 -13.32 -2.57
N THR A 73 -4.03 -13.15 -2.16
CA THR A 73 -4.88 -12.08 -2.66
C THR A 73 -5.77 -11.53 -1.55
N VAL A 74 -6.02 -10.23 -1.62
CA VAL A 74 -7.11 -9.56 -0.94
C VAL A 74 -8.06 -8.99 -1.98
N ARG A 75 -9.35 -9.20 -1.78
CA ARG A 75 -10.41 -8.61 -2.61
C ARG A 75 -11.39 -7.82 -1.77
N VAL A 76 -11.86 -6.71 -2.31
CA VAL A 76 -12.98 -5.92 -1.79
C VAL A 76 -14.04 -5.86 -2.85
N ILE A 77 -15.24 -6.31 -2.50
CA ILE A 77 -16.38 -6.41 -3.39
C ILE A 77 -17.45 -5.46 -2.87
N THR A 78 -17.95 -4.61 -3.76
CA THR A 78 -19.00 -3.63 -3.51
C THR A 78 -20.16 -3.88 -4.46
N SER A 79 -21.18 -3.01 -4.43
CA SER A 79 -22.28 -3.04 -5.39
C SER A 79 -21.84 -2.82 -6.84
N ARG A 80 -20.59 -2.39 -7.05
CA ARG A 80 -19.96 -2.19 -8.36
C ARG A 80 -19.16 -3.40 -8.85
N GLY A 81 -19.14 -4.50 -8.09
CA GLY A 81 -18.28 -5.65 -8.34
C GLY A 81 -17.00 -5.59 -7.51
N VAL A 82 -15.88 -6.11 -8.03
CA VAL A 82 -14.58 -6.05 -7.35
C VAL A 82 -14.03 -4.62 -7.42
N ALA A 83 -14.10 -3.89 -6.31
CA ALA A 83 -13.61 -2.51 -6.21
C ALA A 83 -12.10 -2.43 -5.93
N LEU A 84 -11.54 -3.47 -5.30
CA LEU A 84 -10.10 -3.59 -5.05
C LEU A 84 -9.68 -5.05 -5.17
N SER A 85 -8.57 -5.29 -5.87
CA SER A 85 -7.92 -6.60 -5.94
C SER A 85 -6.41 -6.39 -5.79
N VAL A 86 -5.87 -6.85 -4.65
CA VAL A 86 -4.44 -6.81 -4.36
C VAL A 86 -3.94 -8.24 -4.37
N GLN A 87 -2.84 -8.51 -5.07
CA GLN A 87 -2.24 -9.84 -5.11
C GLN A 87 -0.74 -9.77 -4.84
N ALA A 88 -0.19 -10.88 -4.36
CA ALA A 88 1.24 -11.12 -4.25
C ALA A 88 1.55 -12.59 -4.59
N PRO A 89 2.59 -12.87 -5.39
CA PRO A 89 3.47 -11.90 -6.05
C PRO A 89 2.75 -11.12 -7.18
N ASP A 90 3.12 -9.86 -7.40
CA ASP A 90 2.69 -9.04 -8.54
C ASP A 90 3.92 -8.49 -9.26
N VAL A 91 4.01 -8.70 -10.58
CA VAL A 91 5.15 -8.24 -11.39
C VAL A 91 5.31 -6.71 -11.39
N ARG A 92 4.22 -5.98 -11.14
CA ARG A 92 4.22 -4.51 -11.03
C ARG A 92 4.77 -4.02 -9.69
N TRP A 93 4.73 -4.88 -8.67
CA TRP A 93 5.13 -4.59 -7.28
C TRP A 93 5.98 -5.74 -6.72
N PRO A 94 7.19 -5.97 -7.26
CA PRO A 94 8.00 -7.16 -6.97
C PRO A 94 8.49 -7.25 -5.53
N GLU A 95 8.51 -6.13 -4.79
CA GLU A 95 8.81 -6.06 -3.36
C GLU A 95 7.67 -6.59 -2.47
N ARG A 96 6.45 -6.70 -3.00
CA ARG A 96 5.28 -7.23 -2.28
C ARG A 96 5.32 -8.76 -2.29
N LEU A 97 5.62 -9.34 -1.13
CA LEU A 97 5.82 -10.78 -0.96
C LEU A 97 4.56 -11.52 -0.49
N TRP A 98 3.66 -10.83 0.22
CA TRP A 98 2.45 -11.42 0.79
C TRP A 98 1.41 -10.33 1.02
N VAL A 99 0.12 -10.66 0.88
CA VAL A 99 -0.99 -9.78 1.25
C VAL A 99 -2.06 -10.52 2.05
N GLU A 100 -2.63 -9.84 3.04
CA GLU A 100 -3.75 -10.35 3.84
C GLU A 100 -4.58 -9.19 4.39
N LEU A 101 -5.82 -9.44 4.80
CA LEU A 101 -6.56 -8.42 5.54
C LEU A 101 -5.92 -8.24 6.92
N ALA A 102 -5.64 -6.99 7.28
CA ALA A 102 -5.08 -6.69 8.58
C ALA A 102 -6.03 -7.13 9.70
N PRO A 103 -5.51 -7.59 10.85
CA PRO A 103 -6.34 -7.93 11.99
C PRO A 103 -7.09 -6.70 12.50
N ASP A 104 -8.19 -6.94 13.24
CA ASP A 104 -8.77 -5.88 14.04
C ASP A 104 -7.74 -5.36 15.04
N PRO A 105 -7.86 -4.10 15.44
CA PRO A 105 -8.95 -3.16 15.14
C PRO A 105 -8.86 -2.45 13.78
N ARG A 106 -10.02 -2.28 13.14
CA ARG A 106 -10.16 -1.50 11.90
C ARG A 106 -10.72 -0.10 12.17
N PRO A 107 -10.14 0.93 11.55
CA PRO A 107 -10.55 2.31 11.76
C PRO A 107 -11.87 2.64 11.05
N ASP A 108 -12.57 3.64 11.58
CA ASP A 108 -13.69 4.37 10.97
C ASP A 108 -13.42 5.86 11.27
N PHE A 109 -12.49 6.45 10.52
CA PHE A 109 -12.00 7.81 10.83
C PHE A 109 -12.86 8.91 10.20
N ASN A 110 -13.57 8.61 9.11
CA ASN A 110 -14.58 9.49 8.54
C ASN A 110 -15.89 9.49 9.38
N ARG A 111 -16.06 8.52 10.29
CA ARG A 111 -17.20 8.35 11.21
C ARG A 111 -18.52 8.13 10.50
N ASP A 112 -18.49 7.41 9.39
CA ASP A 112 -19.70 7.04 8.63
C ASP A 112 -20.36 5.75 9.16
N ALA A 113 -19.84 5.19 10.26
CA ALA A 113 -20.25 3.93 10.88
C ALA A 113 -19.91 2.68 10.05
N GLN A 114 -19.11 2.83 9.00
CA GLN A 114 -18.51 1.76 8.23
C GLN A 114 -17.00 1.77 8.45
N ARG A 115 -16.45 0.62 8.85
CA ARG A 115 -15.01 0.52 9.01
C ARG A 115 -14.32 0.43 7.67
N ASP A 116 -13.15 1.03 7.57
CA ASP A 116 -12.30 1.02 6.39
C ASP A 116 -11.66 -0.35 6.15
N VAL A 117 -11.09 -0.50 4.95
CA VAL A 117 -10.30 -1.67 4.57
C VAL A 117 -8.83 -1.39 4.84
N VAL A 118 -8.21 -2.28 5.62
CA VAL A 118 -6.76 -2.26 5.86
C VAL A 118 -6.17 -3.58 5.37
N VAL A 119 -5.20 -3.48 4.47
CA VAL A 119 -4.49 -4.61 3.87
C VAL A 119 -3.06 -4.62 4.40
N ALA A 120 -2.67 -5.70 5.07
CA ALA A 120 -1.28 -5.91 5.46
C ALA A 120 -0.51 -6.47 4.26
N MET A 121 0.51 -5.74 3.81
CA MET A 121 1.41 -6.11 2.73
C MET A 121 2.79 -6.40 3.32
N ARG A 122 3.26 -7.65 3.23
CA ARG A 122 4.61 -8.00 3.69
C ARG A 122 5.61 -7.75 2.59
N GLU A 123 6.61 -6.94 2.89
CA GLU A 123 7.81 -6.72 2.08
C GLU A 123 9.00 -7.43 2.74
N ARG A 124 10.21 -7.31 2.18
CA ARG A 124 11.41 -8.00 2.70
C ARG A 124 11.81 -7.57 4.12
N ASP A 125 11.63 -6.30 4.42
CA ASP A 125 12.17 -5.63 5.62
C ASP A 125 11.08 -5.00 6.50
N ARG A 126 9.83 -5.00 6.05
CA ARG A 126 8.70 -4.38 6.75
C ARG A 126 7.36 -5.00 6.38
N THR A 127 6.35 -4.70 7.19
CA THR A 127 4.94 -4.88 6.83
C THR A 127 4.34 -3.50 6.64
N CYS A 128 3.70 -3.29 5.50
CA CYS A 128 3.03 -2.05 5.15
C CYS A 128 1.52 -2.22 5.22
N LEU A 129 0.82 -1.34 5.92
CA LEU A 129 -0.63 -1.33 5.97
C LEU A 129 -1.15 -0.38 4.88
N ALA A 130 -1.67 -0.94 3.79
CA ALA A 130 -2.42 -0.17 2.81
C ALA A 130 -3.84 0.09 3.35
N TRP A 131 -4.27 1.34 3.25
CA TRP A 131 -5.59 1.79 3.72
C TRP A 131 -6.43 2.23 2.53
N ALA A 132 -7.60 1.61 2.37
CA ALA A 132 -8.63 2.06 1.44
C ALA A 132 -9.96 2.40 2.15
N GLU A 133 -10.50 3.57 1.85
CA GLU A 133 -11.89 3.95 2.17
C GLU A 133 -12.81 3.42 1.06
N ILE A 134 -14.00 2.93 1.43
CA ILE A 134 -15.03 2.53 0.49
C ILE A 134 -16.17 3.54 0.53
N SER A 135 -16.38 4.27 -0.56
CA SER A 135 -17.45 5.27 -0.66
C SER A 135 -18.85 4.62 -0.61
N ALA A 136 -19.87 5.42 -0.30
CA ALA A 136 -21.26 4.95 -0.30
C ALA A 136 -21.71 4.42 -1.68
N GLU A 137 -21.11 4.92 -2.76
CA GLU A 137 -21.34 4.48 -4.14
C GLU A 137 -20.53 3.23 -4.51
N GLY A 138 -19.69 2.72 -3.60
CA GLY A 138 -18.91 1.50 -3.77
C GLY A 138 -17.56 1.67 -4.47
N PHE A 139 -16.98 2.87 -4.49
CA PHE A 139 -15.62 3.10 -4.98
C PHE A 139 -14.60 2.88 -3.87
N ALA A 140 -13.45 2.29 -4.22
CA ALA A 140 -12.31 2.19 -3.32
C ALA A 140 -11.33 3.35 -3.58
N SER A 141 -10.93 4.04 -2.53
CA SER A 141 -9.98 5.15 -2.58
C SER A 141 -8.85 4.92 -1.59
N GLU A 142 -7.60 4.90 -2.07
CA GLU A 142 -6.43 4.89 -1.20
C GLU A 142 -6.37 6.19 -0.39
N VAL A 143 -6.22 6.05 0.92
CA VAL A 143 -6.15 7.19 1.86
C VAL A 143 -4.81 7.91 1.76
N PHE A 144 -3.72 7.15 1.68
CA PHE A 144 -2.37 7.69 1.57
C PHE A 144 -1.84 7.46 0.16
N ARG A 145 -1.82 8.52 -0.66
CA ARG A 145 -1.24 8.48 -1.99
C ARG A 145 0.19 9.06 -2.01
N PRO A 146 1.05 8.59 -2.93
CA PRO A 146 2.31 9.24 -3.24
C PRO A 146 2.10 10.74 -3.47
N ARG A 147 2.89 11.60 -2.81
CA ARG A 147 2.94 13.03 -3.13
C ARG A 147 4.37 13.55 -3.01
N VAL A 148 4.67 14.61 -3.74
CA VAL A 148 6.00 15.22 -3.77
C VAL A 148 6.41 15.72 -2.37
N GLU A 149 5.44 16.19 -1.58
CA GLU A 149 5.65 16.78 -0.26
C GLU A 149 6.02 15.77 0.82
N TRP A 150 5.76 14.47 0.61
CA TRP A 150 6.03 13.41 1.59
C TRP A 150 6.51 12.10 0.95
N GLY A 151 7.01 12.16 -0.28
CA GLY A 151 7.63 11.03 -0.98
C GLY A 151 6.67 10.03 -1.65
N ASP A 152 7.26 9.18 -2.47
CA ASP A 152 6.54 8.38 -3.47
C ASP A 152 5.86 7.11 -2.93
N PHE A 153 6.07 6.75 -1.66
CA PHE A 153 5.61 5.47 -1.11
C PHE A 153 5.26 5.57 0.38
N PRO A 154 4.16 6.28 0.75
CA PRO A 154 3.70 6.33 2.12
C PRO A 154 3.29 4.94 2.60
N CYS A 155 3.73 4.58 3.79
CA CYS A 155 3.48 3.27 4.37
C CYS A 155 2.99 3.39 5.81
N VAL A 156 1.76 2.97 6.08
CA VAL A 156 1.25 2.96 7.46
C VAL A 156 1.88 1.76 8.18
N LEU A 157 2.60 2.02 9.27
CA LEU A 157 3.26 0.99 10.07
C LEU A 157 2.37 0.52 11.22
N GLU A 158 1.69 1.47 11.86
CA GLU A 158 0.87 1.23 13.05
C GLU A 158 -0.39 2.08 12.99
N ILE A 159 -1.52 1.51 13.41
CA ILE A 159 -2.79 2.22 13.57
C ILE A 159 -3.17 2.13 15.05
N ASP A 160 -3.29 3.28 15.72
CA ASP A 160 -3.91 3.34 17.04
C ASP A 160 -5.43 3.23 16.85
N PRO A 161 -6.08 2.23 17.45
CA PRO A 161 -7.52 2.06 17.34
C PRO A 161 -8.34 2.84 18.36
N SER A 162 -7.69 3.24 19.45
CA SER A 162 -8.33 3.95 20.55
C SER A 162 -8.38 5.45 20.28
N TRP A 163 -7.65 5.92 19.27
CA TRP A 163 -7.47 7.32 18.94
C TRP A 163 -7.10 7.47 17.46
N PRO A 164 -7.45 8.55 16.72
CA PRO A 164 -7.20 8.60 15.29
C PRO A 164 -5.73 8.96 15.01
N ARG A 165 -4.83 8.06 15.40
CA ARG A 165 -3.39 8.21 15.23
C ARG A 165 -2.82 7.03 14.50
N LEU A 166 -1.81 7.30 13.70
CA LEU A 166 -1.03 6.26 13.05
C LEU A 166 0.42 6.70 12.93
N VAL A 167 1.29 5.72 12.70
CA VAL A 167 2.68 5.96 12.35
C VAL A 167 2.80 5.74 10.85
N LEU A 168 3.17 6.80 10.13
CA LEU A 168 3.41 6.78 8.70
C LEU A 168 4.90 6.80 8.43
N GLU A 169 5.39 5.83 7.68
CA GLU A 169 6.73 5.87 7.10
C GLU A 169 6.67 6.50 5.71
N VAL A 170 7.55 7.46 5.47
CA VAL A 170 7.64 8.20 4.21
C VAL A 170 9.06 8.26 3.70
N SER A 171 9.22 8.42 2.39
CA SER A 171 10.55 8.60 1.78
C SER A 171 11.04 10.03 1.95
N VAL A 172 12.35 10.21 2.10
CA VAL A 172 12.97 11.53 2.07
C VAL A 172 13.15 11.95 0.60
N PRO A 173 12.63 13.12 0.19
CA PRO A 173 12.78 13.60 -1.19
C PRO A 173 14.24 13.60 -1.64
N ASP A 174 14.49 13.16 -2.88
CA ASP A 174 15.80 13.14 -3.53
C ASP A 174 16.91 12.34 -2.82
N VAL A 175 16.57 11.53 -1.81
CA VAL A 175 17.54 10.70 -1.08
C VAL A 175 17.15 9.23 -1.18
N PRO A 176 17.82 8.43 -2.03
CA PRO A 176 17.51 7.03 -2.21
C PRO A 176 17.57 6.24 -0.90
N ASP A 177 16.58 5.36 -0.71
CA ASP A 177 16.44 4.46 0.44
C ASP A 177 16.34 5.16 1.82
N ALA A 178 16.24 6.50 1.85
CA ALA A 178 16.05 7.25 3.08
C ALA A 178 14.56 7.32 3.41
N ARG A 179 14.23 6.95 4.64
CA ARG A 179 12.85 6.93 5.13
C ARG A 179 12.77 7.44 6.56
N VAL A 180 11.67 8.07 6.89
CA VAL A 180 11.39 8.62 8.23
C VAL A 180 10.00 8.21 8.68
N GLN A 181 9.83 8.04 10.00
CA GLN A 181 8.57 7.65 10.63
C GLN A 181 7.96 8.85 11.32
N LEU A 182 6.67 9.08 11.08
CA LEU A 182 5.97 10.30 11.47
C LEU A 182 4.64 9.93 12.13
N PRO A 183 4.33 10.50 13.31
CA PRO A 183 3.01 10.36 13.87
C PRO A 183 2.04 11.25 13.09
N ILE A 184 0.95 10.67 12.60
CA ILE A 184 -0.13 11.36 11.90
C ILE A 184 -1.39 11.29 12.76
N LYS A 185 -2.16 12.37 12.75
CA LYS A 185 -3.50 12.42 13.30
C LYS A 185 -4.51 12.54 12.18
N ALA A 186 -5.54 11.69 12.21
CA ALA A 186 -6.70 11.82 11.34
C ALA A 186 -7.72 12.80 11.95
N SER A 187 -8.35 13.59 11.08
CA SER A 187 -9.45 14.47 11.40
C SER A 187 -10.47 14.43 10.27
N ALA A 188 -11.46 13.54 10.40
CA ALA A 188 -12.40 13.21 9.33
C ALA A 188 -11.64 12.76 8.07
N ARG A 189 -11.82 13.44 6.94
CA ARG A 189 -11.11 13.13 5.70
C ARG A 189 -9.70 13.74 5.61
N ASN A 190 -9.32 14.60 6.55
CA ASN A 190 -8.01 15.24 6.54
C ASN A 190 -7.03 14.51 7.44
N TRP A 191 -5.76 14.56 7.07
CA TRP A 191 -4.67 14.03 7.88
C TRP A 191 -3.69 15.17 8.15
N VAL A 192 -3.05 15.15 9.31
CA VAL A 192 -2.03 16.15 9.67
C VAL A 192 -0.94 15.50 10.48
N LEU A 193 0.28 16.05 10.41
CA LEU A 193 1.35 15.68 11.32
C LEU A 193 0.90 15.91 12.77
N ASP A 194 0.96 14.88 13.60
CA ASP A 194 0.62 15.02 15.01
C ASP A 194 1.81 15.57 15.80
N ARG A 195 1.71 16.85 16.15
CA ARG A 195 2.70 17.58 16.94
C ARG A 195 2.23 17.87 18.37
N SER A 196 1.20 17.17 18.83
CA SER A 196 0.70 17.34 20.20
C SER A 196 1.74 16.89 21.23
N ALA A 197 1.59 17.35 22.49
CA ALA A 197 2.47 16.94 23.58
C ALA A 197 2.53 15.41 23.76
N SER A 198 1.42 14.71 23.45
CA SER A 198 1.34 13.25 23.55
C SER A 198 2.12 12.47 22.46
N THR A 199 2.57 13.13 21.38
CA THR A 199 3.44 12.51 20.36
C THR A 199 4.88 13.02 20.42
N ALA A 200 5.18 13.96 21.31
CA ALA A 200 6.53 14.52 21.47
C ALA A 200 7.58 13.42 21.74
N ALA A 201 7.23 12.42 22.56
CA ALA A 201 8.10 11.29 22.85
C ALA A 201 8.46 10.49 21.58
N HIS A 202 7.49 10.25 20.69
CA HIS A 202 7.73 9.55 19.43
C HIS A 202 8.70 10.31 18.53
N TRP A 203 8.51 11.63 18.39
CA TRP A 203 9.44 12.49 17.63
C TRP A 203 10.85 12.47 18.23
N ASP A 204 10.96 12.59 19.55
CA ASP A 204 12.25 12.58 20.25
C ASP A 204 12.96 11.22 20.14
N GLU A 205 12.22 10.12 20.25
CA GLU A 205 12.73 8.76 20.07
C GLU A 205 13.22 8.52 18.64
N GLU A 206 12.49 8.98 17.61
CA GLU A 206 12.91 8.85 16.22
C GLU A 206 14.21 9.60 15.96
N ILE A 207 14.29 10.86 16.40
CA ILE A 207 15.49 11.70 16.26
C ILE A 207 16.66 11.06 17.00
N ALA A 208 16.46 10.61 18.24
CA ALA A 208 17.51 9.97 19.04
C ALA A 208 18.03 8.68 18.37
N ARG A 209 17.13 7.85 17.82
CA ARG A 209 17.46 6.63 17.09
C ARG A 209 18.34 6.93 15.87
N ARG A 210 18.00 7.97 15.10
CA ARG A 210 18.80 8.39 13.94
C ARG A 210 20.13 8.99 14.33
N GLN A 211 20.19 9.82 15.37
CA GLN A 211 21.45 10.34 15.90
C GLN A 211 22.41 9.22 16.35
N GLN A 212 21.88 8.17 17.00
CA GLN A 212 22.67 7.01 17.38
C GLN A 212 23.17 6.22 16.15
N THR A 213 22.32 6.09 15.13
CA THR A 213 22.68 5.45 13.85
C THR A 213 23.77 6.24 13.12
N LEU A 214 23.67 7.56 13.09
CA LEU A 214 24.66 8.46 12.50
C LEU A 214 26.03 8.28 13.17
N LYS A 215 26.09 8.35 14.51
CA LYS A 215 27.33 8.11 15.27
C LYS A 215 27.94 6.76 14.93
N THR A 216 27.11 5.72 14.81
CA THR A 216 27.56 4.37 14.45
C THR A 216 28.18 4.32 13.05
N PHE A 217 27.58 5.00 12.06
CA PHE A 217 28.15 5.07 10.71
C PHE A 217 29.43 5.91 10.66
N GLU A 218 29.50 7.02 11.38
CA GLU A 218 30.70 7.86 11.46
C GLU A 218 31.88 7.10 12.09
N MET A 219 31.65 6.40 13.21
CA MET A 219 32.68 5.56 13.85
C MET A 219 33.19 4.44 12.94
N ARG A 220 32.33 3.91 12.07
CA ARG A 220 32.66 2.83 11.12
C ARG A 220 33.22 3.35 9.79
N GLY A 221 33.34 4.67 9.61
CA GLY A 221 33.76 5.28 8.35
C GLY A 221 32.78 5.07 7.18
N ASN A 222 31.51 4.74 7.46
CA ASN A 222 30.49 4.59 6.42
C ASN A 222 29.95 5.95 5.99
N VAL A 223 30.65 6.61 5.06
CA VAL A 223 30.33 7.96 4.59
C VAL A 223 28.92 8.05 4.00
N ARG A 224 28.57 7.12 3.10
CA ARG A 224 27.25 7.12 2.43
C ARG A 224 26.10 6.90 3.41
N GLY A 225 26.27 5.98 4.35
CA GLY A 225 25.27 5.74 5.41
C GLY A 225 25.11 6.96 6.31
N ALA A 226 26.21 7.61 6.70
CA ALA A 226 26.17 8.82 7.51
C ALA A 226 25.48 9.98 6.78
N GLU A 227 25.77 10.19 5.49
CA GLU A 227 25.11 11.22 4.68
C GLU A 227 23.60 11.00 4.56
N ARG A 228 23.17 9.77 4.27
CA ARG A 228 21.74 9.40 4.25
C ARG A 228 21.05 9.77 5.56
N VAL A 229 21.63 9.37 6.70
CA VAL A 229 21.04 9.62 8.02
C VAL A 229 21.04 11.10 8.39
N ARG A 230 22.03 11.89 7.94
CA ARG A 230 22.00 13.35 8.11
C ARG A 230 20.81 13.95 7.36
N ASN A 231 20.55 13.53 6.12
CA ASN A 231 19.39 14.02 5.36
C ASN A 231 18.06 13.62 6.02
N GLU A 232 17.96 12.38 6.52
CA GLU A 232 16.79 11.93 7.30
C GLU A 232 16.55 12.82 8.54
N LEU A 233 17.61 13.17 9.28
CA LEU A 233 17.53 14.05 10.45
C LEU A 233 17.09 15.47 10.07
N VAL A 234 17.67 16.06 9.01
CA VAL A 234 17.25 17.38 8.52
C VAL A 234 15.78 17.37 8.13
N TRP A 235 15.34 16.33 7.44
CA TRP A 235 13.94 16.19 7.03
C TRP A 235 12.98 16.04 8.22
N LEU A 236 13.33 15.20 9.21
CA LEU A 236 12.57 15.06 10.44
C LEU A 236 12.42 16.39 11.20
N GLU A 237 13.51 17.16 11.32
CA GLU A 237 13.48 18.47 11.98
C GLU A 237 12.61 19.48 11.21
N GLN A 238 12.66 19.46 9.86
CA GLN A 238 11.79 20.28 9.02
C GLN A 238 10.32 19.90 9.22
N LEU A 239 9.98 18.61 9.22
CA LEU A 239 8.61 18.15 9.43
C LEU A 239 8.09 18.44 10.84
N ARG A 240 8.96 18.38 11.86
CA ARG A 240 8.60 18.73 13.24
C ARG A 240 8.30 20.22 13.41
N ASN A 241 9.09 21.08 12.75
CA ASN A 241 9.08 22.53 12.98
C ASN A 241 8.40 23.36 11.88
N GLY A 242 8.15 22.80 10.70
CA GLY A 242 7.60 23.50 9.54
C GLY A 242 6.11 23.83 9.65
N GLN A 243 5.59 24.68 8.78
CA GLN A 243 4.14 24.82 8.61
C GLN A 243 3.54 23.51 8.09
N GLU A 244 2.32 23.20 8.51
CA GLU A 244 1.62 21.94 8.21
C GLU A 244 1.61 21.68 6.69
N PRO A 245 2.16 20.56 6.19
CA PRO A 245 1.60 20.00 4.98
C PRO A 245 0.18 19.57 5.35
N VAL A 246 -0.82 20.31 4.91
CA VAL A 246 -2.21 19.87 5.01
C VAL A 246 -2.31 18.61 4.16
N LEU A 247 -2.49 17.46 4.82
CA LEU A 247 -2.69 16.22 4.09
C LEU A 247 -4.16 16.22 3.66
N GLU A 248 -4.44 16.78 2.49
CA GLU A 248 -5.77 16.67 1.91
C GLU A 248 -6.00 15.20 1.50
N PRO A 249 -7.20 14.65 1.73
CA PRO A 249 -7.60 13.41 1.07
C PRO A 249 -7.48 13.62 -0.43
N ALA A 250 -7.29 12.53 -1.19
CA ALA A 250 -7.47 12.62 -2.63
C ALA A 250 -8.85 13.25 -2.90
N GLU A 251 -8.91 14.28 -3.75
CA GLU A 251 -10.20 14.76 -4.23
C GLU A 251 -10.94 13.55 -4.82
N ASP A 252 -12.22 13.40 -4.45
CA ASP A 252 -13.14 12.44 -5.05
C ASP A 252 -13.25 12.77 -6.56
N GLY A 253 -12.31 12.32 -7.41
CA GLY A 253 -12.26 12.89 -8.75
C GLY A 253 -11.23 12.45 -9.77
N GLU A 254 -10.27 11.56 -9.49
CA GLU A 254 -9.52 10.91 -10.57
C GLU A 254 -9.83 9.42 -10.61
N GLU A 255 -10.76 9.10 -11.51
CA GLU A 255 -10.99 7.78 -12.08
C GLU A 255 -9.64 7.08 -12.27
N ALA A 256 -9.44 5.94 -11.61
CA ALA A 256 -8.44 4.97 -12.05
C ALA A 256 -8.79 4.61 -13.50
N ARG A 257 -8.02 5.16 -14.45
CA ARG A 257 -8.05 4.81 -15.88
C ARG A 257 -6.98 3.78 -16.19
#